data_AF-A0A7C2V1Z6-F1
#
_entry.id   AF-A0A7C2V1Z6-F1
#
_cell.length_a   1.000
_cell.length_b   1.000
_cell.length_c   1.000
_cell.angle_alpha   90.00
_cell.angle_beta   90.00
_cell.angle_gamma   90.00
#
_symmetry.space_group_name_H-M   'P 1'
#
loop_
_entity.id
_entity.type
_entity.pdbx_description
1 polymer ?
#
loop_
_entity_poly.entity_id
_entity_poly.type
_entity_poly.pdbx_seq_one_letter_code
_entity_poly.pdbx_strand_id
1 'polypeptide(L)'
;MAFTVEDFEDMLRILERNPEWQERMRRAILSRELLELPERLLALVQQLIESDARNSEQIAELTRTVQRHDALIAELIQTVQRHDALIAELIQTVQRHDALIAELIQTVQRHDEQIAELVQVVRELAEAQRRTEARLERLENRLEGEIGRQSGERYEREVVASAPVFFYGGQGGGLGNLMVQDQLRQWLQPLFEQGVEISNLANPFRADIIWWKGDRVMVVEVGIKVSRDNVKRAAARAELLRRAGVNATPAVIGEEWACPMCRRSPSKRV
;
A
#
# COMPACT_ATOMS: atom_id res chain seq x y z
N MET A 1 91.00 -16.82 113.04
CA MET A 1 90.10 -17.91 113.47
C MET A 1 89.35 -18.38 112.24
N ALA A 2 89.33 -19.69 111.99
CA ALA A 2 88.63 -20.27 110.84
C ALA A 2 87.17 -20.48 111.22
N PHE A 3 86.25 -19.97 110.39
CA PHE A 3 84.82 -20.19 110.55
C PHE A 3 84.51 -21.63 110.13
N THR A 4 84.03 -22.47 111.06
CA THR A 4 83.79 -23.90 110.85
C THR A 4 82.29 -24.21 110.62
N VAL A 5 81.95 -25.45 110.24
CA VAL A 5 80.55 -25.86 109.99
C VAL A 5 79.70 -25.82 111.26
N GLU A 6 80.30 -26.16 112.42
CA GLU A 6 79.65 -26.05 113.73
C GLU A 6 79.34 -24.58 114.07
N ASP A 7 80.26 -23.66 113.77
CA ASP A 7 80.05 -22.21 113.95
C ASP A 7 78.89 -21.67 113.09
N PHE A 8 78.69 -22.22 111.88
CA PHE A 8 77.57 -21.86 111.01
C PHE A 8 76.23 -22.38 111.53
N GLU A 9 76.18 -23.61 112.04
CA GLU A 9 74.96 -24.16 112.65
C GLU A 9 74.58 -23.45 113.94
N ASP A 10 75.55 -23.10 114.78
CA ASP A 10 75.28 -22.33 115.99
C ASP A 10 74.82 -20.90 115.66
N MET A 11 75.38 -20.28 114.62
CA MET A 11 74.86 -19.01 114.09
C MET A 11 73.40 -19.14 113.60
N LEU A 12 73.04 -20.21 112.91
CA LEU A 12 71.63 -20.46 112.49
C LEU A 12 70.70 -20.62 113.71
N ARG A 13 71.08 -21.40 114.72
CA ARG A 13 70.28 -21.57 115.96
C ARG A 13 70.09 -20.26 116.72
N ILE A 14 71.10 -19.38 116.71
CA ILE A 14 71.04 -18.06 117.34
C ILE A 14 70.11 -17.12 116.56
N LEU A 15 70.14 -17.17 115.22
CA LEU A 15 69.25 -16.38 114.37
C LEU A 15 67.80 -16.85 114.46
N GLU A 16 67.52 -18.15 114.53
CA GLU A 16 66.16 -18.69 114.72
C GLU A 16 65.53 -18.29 116.06
N ARG A 17 66.36 -18.16 117.12
CA ARG A 17 65.92 -17.70 118.45
C ARG A 17 65.77 -16.18 118.57
N ASN A 18 66.34 -15.41 117.65
CA ASN A 18 66.35 -13.94 117.69
C ASN A 18 65.86 -13.35 116.35
N PRO A 19 64.55 -13.13 116.20
CA PRO A 19 63.94 -12.67 114.94
C PRO A 19 64.54 -11.35 114.43
N GLU A 20 64.95 -10.46 115.34
CA GLU A 20 65.55 -9.16 114.99
C GLU A 20 66.91 -9.29 114.29
N TRP A 21 67.73 -10.27 114.70
CA TRP A 21 69.05 -10.51 114.12
C TRP A 21 68.93 -11.22 112.77
N GLN A 22 67.95 -12.12 112.64
CA GLN A 22 67.59 -12.75 111.38
C GLN A 22 67.17 -11.71 110.33
N GLU A 23 66.30 -10.75 110.70
CA GLU A 23 65.87 -9.67 109.80
C GLU A 23 67.02 -8.74 109.42
N ARG A 24 67.94 -8.46 110.35
CA ARG A 24 69.11 -7.61 110.11
C ARG A 24 70.12 -8.26 109.16
N MET A 25 70.38 -9.56 109.33
CA MET A 25 71.23 -10.35 108.42
C MET A 25 70.57 -10.54 107.05
N ARG A 26 69.25 -10.75 107.01
CA ARG A 26 68.44 -10.81 105.78
C ARG A 26 68.58 -9.52 104.96
N ARG A 27 68.47 -8.33 105.57
CA ARG A 27 68.63 -7.03 104.87
C ARG A 27 70.06 -6.72 104.42
N ALA A 28 71.07 -7.28 105.09
CA ALA A 28 72.48 -7.05 104.77
C ALA A 28 72.97 -7.94 103.61
N ILE A 29 72.45 -9.17 103.51
CA ILE A 29 72.82 -10.15 102.48
C ILE A 29 71.89 -10.08 101.27
N LEU A 30 70.57 -9.95 101.50
CA LEU A 30 69.57 -9.79 100.45
C LEU A 30 69.23 -8.31 100.35
N SER A 31 69.70 -7.65 99.30
CA SER A 31 69.33 -6.27 99.00
C SER A 31 67.81 -6.16 98.87
N ARG A 32 67.26 -4.98 99.16
CA ARG A 32 65.81 -4.71 99.04
C ARG A 32 65.26 -5.10 97.66
N GLU A 33 66.05 -4.89 96.60
CA GLU A 33 65.70 -5.27 95.22
C GLU A 33 65.57 -6.78 95.04
N LEU A 34 66.43 -7.59 95.68
CA LEU A 34 66.34 -9.06 95.65
C LEU A 34 65.16 -9.58 96.48
N LEU A 35 64.80 -8.89 97.57
CA LEU A 35 63.65 -9.25 98.40
C LEU A 35 62.30 -8.91 97.74
N GLU A 36 62.22 -7.83 96.94
CA GLU A 36 61.01 -7.42 96.19
C GLU A 36 60.85 -8.13 94.82
N LEU A 37 61.92 -8.75 94.31
CA LEU A 37 61.95 -9.43 93.02
C LEU A 37 60.87 -10.51 92.84
N PRO A 38 60.61 -11.40 93.83
CA PRO A 38 59.54 -12.39 93.75
C PRO A 38 58.15 -11.76 93.59
N GLU A 39 57.87 -10.68 94.31
CA GLU A 39 56.59 -9.95 94.20
C GLU A 39 56.45 -9.26 92.84
N ARG A 40 57.53 -8.66 92.32
CA ARG A 40 57.56 -8.06 90.97
C ARG A 40 57.38 -9.12 89.88
N LEU A 41 58.01 -10.28 90.01
CA LEU A 41 57.85 -11.41 89.10
C LEU A 41 56.41 -11.94 89.13
N LEU A 42 55.82 -12.11 90.32
CA LEU A 42 54.42 -12.50 90.47
C LEU A 42 53.47 -11.49 89.80
N ALA A 43 53.70 -10.20 90.00
CA ALA A 43 52.91 -9.15 89.35
C ALA A 43 53.03 -9.18 87.81
N LEU A 44 54.24 -9.38 87.26
CA LEU A 44 54.45 -9.51 85.82
C LEU A 44 53.80 -10.78 85.25
N VAL A 45 53.91 -11.91 85.95
CA VAL A 45 53.25 -13.17 85.56
C VAL A 45 51.73 -12.98 85.57
N GLN A 46 51.18 -12.30 86.57
CA GLN A 46 49.76 -12.03 86.65
C GLN A 46 49.28 -11.11 85.52
N GLN A 47 50.05 -10.06 85.19
CA GLN A 47 49.78 -9.21 84.02
C GLN A 47 49.85 -9.98 82.69
N LEU A 48 50.81 -10.90 82.55
CA LEU A 48 50.92 -11.78 81.38
C LEU A 48 49.70 -12.69 81.24
N ILE A 49 49.25 -13.31 82.34
CA ILE A 49 48.04 -14.15 82.36
C ILE A 49 46.80 -13.34 81.98
N GLU A 50 46.64 -12.14 82.52
CA GLU A 50 45.53 -11.25 82.17
C GLU A 50 45.56 -10.81 80.70
N SER A 51 46.74 -10.50 80.18
CA SER A 51 46.94 -10.16 78.77
C SER A 51 46.62 -11.35 77.85
N ASP A 52 47.09 -12.55 78.21
CA ASP A 52 46.82 -13.79 77.49
C ASP A 52 45.33 -14.15 77.48
N ALA A 53 44.64 -13.94 78.62
CA ALA A 53 43.20 -14.11 78.72
C ALA A 53 42.43 -13.13 77.81
N ARG A 54 42.83 -11.85 77.78
CA ARG A 54 42.23 -10.85 76.88
C ARG A 54 42.48 -11.18 75.40
N ASN A 55 43.70 -11.58 75.06
CA ASN A 55 44.04 -11.97 73.70
C ASN A 55 43.23 -13.20 73.27
N SER A 56 43.08 -14.19 74.15
CA SER A 56 42.26 -15.38 73.90
C SER A 56 40.79 -15.04 73.67
N GLU A 57 40.24 -14.08 74.42
CA GLU A 57 38.87 -13.58 74.21
C GLU A 57 38.71 -12.87 72.86
N GLN A 58 39.66 -11.99 72.50
CA GLN A 58 39.67 -11.31 71.20
C GLN A 58 39.80 -12.29 70.03
N ILE A 59 40.65 -13.31 70.16
CA ILE A 59 40.80 -14.37 69.14
C ILE A 59 39.49 -15.14 68.99
N ALA A 60 38.80 -15.45 70.10
CA ALA A 60 37.51 -16.12 70.06
C ALA A 60 36.43 -15.27 69.36
N GLU A 61 36.41 -13.95 69.59
CA GLU A 61 35.49 -13.03 68.92
C GLU A 61 35.78 -12.90 67.41
N LEU A 62 37.06 -12.75 67.04
CA LEU A 62 37.49 -12.74 65.63
C LEU A 62 37.10 -14.05 64.95
N THR A 63 37.30 -15.20 65.60
CA THR A 63 36.92 -16.51 65.06
C THR A 63 35.42 -16.58 64.78
N ARG A 64 34.57 -16.10 65.71
CA ARG A 64 33.12 -16.04 65.49
C ARG A 64 32.75 -15.14 64.32
N THR A 65 33.43 -14.00 64.17
CA THR A 65 33.20 -13.07 63.06
C THR A 65 33.59 -13.68 61.73
N VAL A 66 34.74 -14.37 61.65
CA VAL A 66 35.17 -15.11 60.46
C VAL A 66 34.14 -16.18 60.09
N GLN A 67 33.68 -16.99 61.05
CA GLN A 67 32.64 -18.00 60.80
C GLN A 67 31.34 -17.39 60.27
N ARG A 68 30.93 -16.21 60.76
CA ARG A 68 29.76 -15.49 60.26
C ARG A 68 29.97 -15.00 58.83
N HIS A 69 31.14 -14.47 58.51
CA HIS A 69 31.47 -14.06 57.14
C HIS A 69 31.53 -15.25 56.18
N ASP A 70 32.09 -16.39 56.59
CA ASP A 70 32.12 -17.62 55.78
C ASP A 70 30.70 -18.09 55.44
N ALA A 71 29.77 -18.02 56.41
CA ALA A 71 28.36 -18.35 56.16
C ALA A 71 27.69 -17.38 55.16
N LEU A 72 27.94 -16.07 55.28
CA LEU A 72 27.41 -15.07 54.35
C LEU A 72 28.00 -15.23 52.94
N ILE A 73 29.30 -15.55 52.84
CA ILE A 73 29.97 -15.82 51.56
C ILE A 73 29.35 -17.06 50.90
N ALA A 74 29.07 -18.11 51.67
CA ALA A 74 28.41 -19.31 51.15
C ALA A 74 27.01 -19.00 50.58
N GLU A 75 26.23 -18.16 51.27
CA GLU A 75 24.91 -17.71 50.79
C GLU A 75 25.00 -16.86 49.52
N LEU A 76 26.00 -15.97 49.45
CA LEU A 76 26.25 -15.15 48.27
C LEU A 76 26.64 -16.03 47.06
N ILE A 77 27.49 -17.04 47.26
CA ILE A 77 27.86 -18.00 46.22
C ILE A 77 26.62 -18.71 45.68
N GLN A 78 25.72 -19.17 46.54
CA GLN A 78 24.48 -19.82 46.10
C GLN A 78 23.58 -18.86 45.30
N THR A 79 23.50 -17.60 45.72
CA THR A 79 22.72 -16.58 45.02
C THR A 79 23.30 -16.29 43.63
N VAL A 80 24.63 -16.17 43.51
CA VAL A 80 25.31 -16.00 42.22
C VAL A 80 25.05 -17.19 41.31
N GLN A 81 25.19 -18.43 41.81
CA GLN A 81 24.89 -19.64 41.03
C GLN A 81 23.44 -19.66 40.52
N ARG A 82 22.48 -19.21 41.33
CA ARG A 82 21.08 -19.10 40.91
C ARG A 82 20.90 -18.05 39.82
N HIS A 83 21.56 -16.89 39.93
CA HIS A 83 21.51 -15.88 38.88
C HIS A 83 22.16 -16.35 37.59
N ASP A 84 23.29 -17.06 37.66
CA ASP A 84 23.94 -17.64 36.47
C ASP A 84 23.02 -18.61 35.74
N ALA A 85 22.27 -19.45 36.48
CA ALA A 85 21.27 -20.35 35.90
C ALA A 85 20.13 -19.58 35.20
N LEU A 86 19.61 -18.51 35.83
CA LEU A 86 18.56 -17.68 35.22
C LEU A 86 19.06 -16.92 33.99
N ILE A 87 20.31 -16.44 34.00
CA ILE A 87 20.94 -15.79 32.85
C ILE A 87 21.06 -16.78 31.69
N ALA A 88 21.48 -18.02 31.96
CA ALA A 88 21.55 -19.07 30.94
C ALA A 88 20.18 -19.36 30.31
N GLU A 89 19.11 -19.42 31.10
CA GLU A 89 17.73 -19.60 30.62
C GLU A 89 17.27 -18.41 29.77
N LEU A 90 17.59 -17.18 30.18
CA LEU A 90 17.27 -15.98 29.42
C LEU A 90 17.99 -15.96 28.07
N ILE A 91 19.26 -16.35 28.03
CA ILE A 91 20.04 -16.47 26.78
C ILE A 91 19.37 -17.46 25.83
N GLN A 92 18.93 -18.63 26.31
CA GLN A 92 18.22 -19.61 25.49
C GLN A 92 16.90 -19.06 24.94
N THR A 93 16.17 -18.30 25.76
CA THR A 93 14.91 -17.68 25.35
C THR A 93 15.13 -16.63 24.26
N VAL A 94 16.16 -15.79 24.40
CA VAL A 94 16.55 -14.80 23.39
C VAL A 94 16.93 -15.49 22.08
N GLN A 95 17.75 -16.54 22.13
CA GLN A 95 18.12 -17.31 20.94
C GLN A 95 16.90 -17.92 20.23
N ARG A 96 15.92 -18.41 20.99
CA ARG A 96 14.66 -18.92 20.43
C ARG A 96 13.86 -17.80 19.75
N HIS A 97 13.77 -16.63 20.37
CA HIS A 97 13.08 -15.49 19.76
C HIS A 97 13.79 -15.00 18.50
N ASP A 98 15.13 -14.95 18.49
CA ASP A 98 15.90 -14.58 17.30
C ASP A 98 15.62 -15.54 16.12
N ALA A 99 15.53 -16.85 16.40
CA ALA A 99 15.16 -17.83 15.38
C ALA A 99 13.74 -17.62 14.84
N LEU A 100 12.76 -17.34 15.71
CA LEU A 100 11.38 -17.04 15.31
C LEU A 100 11.28 -15.74 14.50
N ILE A 101 12.04 -14.71 14.87
CA ILE A 101 12.11 -13.45 14.13
C ILE A 101 12.69 -13.68 12.74
N ALA A 102 13.74 -14.49 12.62
CA ALA A 102 14.30 -14.84 11.31
C ALA A 102 13.29 -15.57 10.41
N GLU A 103 12.51 -16.51 10.97
CA GLU A 103 11.43 -17.20 10.24
C GLU A 103 10.31 -16.24 9.81
N LEU A 104 9.94 -15.30 10.68
CA LEU A 104 8.95 -14.28 10.35
C LEU A 104 9.43 -13.36 9.22
N ILE A 105 10.70 -12.94 9.24
CA ILE A 105 11.29 -12.13 8.17
C ILE A 105 11.21 -12.87 6.82
N GLN A 106 11.54 -14.16 6.78
CA GLN A 106 11.44 -14.96 5.56
C GLN A 106 9.98 -15.08 5.08
N THR A 107 9.04 -15.25 6.00
CA THR A 107 7.61 -15.32 5.66
C THR A 107 7.11 -14.00 5.07
N VAL A 108 7.52 -12.87 5.65
CA VAL A 108 7.18 -11.54 5.13
C VAL A 108 7.77 -11.33 3.74
N GLN A 109 9.05 -11.67 3.51
CA GLN A 109 9.67 -11.58 2.19
C GLN A 109 8.91 -12.39 1.14
N ARG A 110 8.51 -13.62 1.46
CA ARG A 110 7.71 -14.46 0.56
C ARG A 110 6.34 -13.83 0.26
N HIS A 111 5.69 -13.23 1.26
CA HIS A 111 4.41 -12.54 1.03
C HIS A 111 4.59 -11.28 0.18
N ASP A 112 5.66 -10.52 0.37
CA ASP A 112 5.96 -9.35 -0.46
C ASP A 112 6.16 -9.72 -1.94
N GLU A 113 6.86 -10.83 -2.21
CA GLU A 113 6.99 -11.39 -3.56
C GLU A 113 5.63 -11.77 -4.16
N GLN A 114 4.80 -12.49 -3.41
CA GLN A 114 3.44 -12.85 -3.85
C GLN A 114 2.55 -11.63 -4.11
N ILE A 115 2.66 -10.59 -3.27
CA ILE A 115 1.93 -9.33 -3.46
C ILE A 115 2.41 -8.63 -4.74
N ALA A 116 3.72 -8.61 -5.00
CA ALA A 116 4.26 -8.02 -6.22
C ALA A 116 3.75 -8.74 -7.48
N GLU A 117 3.69 -10.07 -7.47
CA GLU A 117 3.10 -10.87 -8.55
C GLU A 117 1.62 -10.55 -8.75
N LEU A 118 0.83 -10.51 -7.67
CA LEU A 118 -0.59 -10.17 -7.74
C LEU A 118 -0.83 -8.77 -8.31
N VAL A 119 -0.01 -7.79 -7.93
CA VAL A 119 -0.08 -6.43 -8.48
C VAL A 119 0.16 -6.43 -10.00
N GLN A 120 1.09 -7.25 -10.51
CA GLN A 120 1.30 -7.37 -11.96
C GLN A 120 0.09 -7.99 -12.65
N VAL A 121 -0.45 -9.10 -12.12
CA VAL A 121 -1.65 -9.76 -12.68
C VAL A 121 -2.83 -8.79 -12.73
N VAL A 122 -3.05 -7.98 -11.68
CA VAL A 122 -4.13 -6.98 -11.65
C VAL A 122 -3.92 -5.90 -12.72
N ARG A 123 -2.69 -5.46 -12.96
CA ARG A 123 -2.37 -4.49 -14.03
C ARG A 123 -2.66 -5.07 -15.42
N GLU A 124 -2.21 -6.29 -15.68
CA GLU A 124 -2.45 -6.99 -16.94
C GLU A 124 -3.95 -7.18 -17.19
N LEU A 125 -4.72 -7.55 -16.15
CA LEU A 125 -6.17 -7.70 -16.24
C LEU A 125 -6.85 -6.36 -16.52
N ALA A 126 -6.43 -5.27 -15.86
CA ALA A 126 -6.98 -3.94 -16.12
C ALA A 126 -6.71 -3.49 -17.57
N GLU A 127 -5.53 -3.79 -18.12
CA GLU A 127 -5.21 -3.49 -19.52
C GLU A 127 -5.99 -4.38 -20.49
N ALA A 128 -6.18 -5.66 -20.18
CA ALA A 128 -7.06 -6.54 -20.96
C ALA A 128 -8.50 -6.01 -20.96
N GLN A 129 -9.01 -5.58 -19.80
CA GLN A 129 -10.35 -5.01 -19.66
C GLN A 129 -10.52 -3.75 -20.52
N ARG A 130 -9.59 -2.78 -20.43
CA ARG A 130 -9.64 -1.58 -21.28
C ARG A 130 -9.63 -1.91 -22.78
N ARG A 131 -8.86 -2.91 -23.20
CA ARG A 131 -8.85 -3.38 -24.59
C ARG A 131 -10.20 -3.98 -25.00
N THR A 132 -10.84 -4.74 -24.12
CA THR A 132 -12.17 -5.29 -24.39
C THR A 132 -13.24 -4.21 -24.45
N GLU A 133 -13.23 -3.23 -23.53
CA GLU A 133 -14.14 -2.09 -23.53
C GLU A 133 -14.01 -1.27 -24.82
N ALA A 134 -12.79 -0.94 -25.23
CA ALA A 134 -12.55 -0.24 -26.50
C ALA A 134 -12.99 -1.04 -27.73
N ARG A 135 -12.97 -2.38 -27.67
CA ARG A 135 -13.48 -3.23 -28.75
C ARG A 135 -15.01 -3.24 -28.77
N LEU A 136 -15.66 -3.27 -27.61
CA LEU A 136 -17.11 -3.20 -27.48
C LEU A 136 -17.63 -1.87 -28.00
N GLU A 137 -17.03 -0.75 -27.60
CA GLU A 137 -17.41 0.59 -28.07
C GLU A 137 -17.33 0.69 -29.60
N ARG A 138 -16.30 0.11 -30.23
CA ARG A 138 -16.19 0.06 -31.70
C ARG A 138 -17.30 -0.77 -32.34
N LEU A 139 -17.68 -1.89 -31.71
CA LEU A 139 -18.77 -2.74 -32.20
C LEU A 139 -20.12 -2.05 -32.06
N GLU A 140 -20.38 -1.39 -30.93
CA GLU A 140 -21.59 -0.61 -30.68
C GLU A 140 -21.74 0.51 -31.71
N ASN A 141 -20.70 1.33 -31.91
CA ASN A 141 -20.71 2.38 -32.94
C ASN A 141 -20.95 1.84 -34.35
N ARG A 142 -20.37 0.67 -34.67
CA ARG A 142 -20.60 0.01 -35.96
C ARG A 142 -22.04 -0.47 -36.10
N LEU A 143 -22.59 -1.10 -35.07
CA LEU A 143 -23.97 -1.58 -35.04
C LEU A 143 -24.96 -0.42 -35.17
N GLU A 144 -24.77 0.66 -34.41
CA GLU A 144 -25.59 1.87 -34.53
C GLU A 144 -25.53 2.45 -35.95
N GLY A 145 -24.34 2.50 -36.56
CA GLY A 145 -24.16 2.94 -37.93
C GLY A 145 -24.84 2.02 -38.96
N GLU A 146 -24.79 0.71 -38.78
CA GLU A 146 -25.48 -0.27 -39.64
C GLU A 146 -27.01 -0.19 -39.49
N ILE A 147 -27.52 -0.10 -38.26
CA ILE A 147 -28.95 0.08 -37.96
C ILE A 147 -29.47 1.40 -38.56
N GLY A 148 -28.72 2.49 -38.42
CA GLY A 148 -29.06 3.78 -39.00
C GLY A 148 -29.16 3.71 -40.52
N ARG A 149 -28.20 3.03 -41.19
CA ARG A 149 -28.21 2.84 -42.64
C ARG A 149 -29.39 1.97 -43.10
N GLN A 150 -29.60 0.82 -42.46
CA GLN A 150 -30.71 -0.07 -42.79
C GLN A 150 -32.07 0.60 -42.58
N SER A 151 -32.22 1.37 -41.51
CA SER A 151 -33.45 2.12 -41.24
C SER A 151 -33.71 3.17 -42.32
N GLY A 152 -32.66 3.91 -42.73
CA GLY A 152 -32.74 4.87 -43.83
C GLY A 152 -33.16 4.23 -45.15
N GLU A 153 -32.48 3.15 -45.56
CA GLU A 153 -32.81 2.41 -46.78
C GLU A 153 -34.24 1.85 -46.76
N ARG A 154 -34.67 1.31 -45.62
CA ARG A 154 -36.03 0.77 -45.46
C ARG A 154 -37.07 1.88 -45.59
N TYR A 155 -36.85 3.02 -44.94
CA TYR A 155 -37.73 4.17 -45.03
C TYR A 155 -37.83 4.71 -46.46
N GLU A 156 -36.70 4.81 -47.18
CA GLU A 156 -36.69 5.18 -48.60
C GLU A 156 -37.54 4.24 -49.45
N ARG A 157 -37.39 2.92 -49.28
CA ARG A 157 -38.21 1.92 -49.99
C ARG A 157 -39.70 2.06 -49.67
N GLU A 158 -40.06 2.28 -48.42
CA GLU A 158 -41.46 2.47 -47.99
C GLU A 158 -42.08 3.74 -48.59
N VAL A 159 -41.32 4.84 -48.64
CA VAL A 159 -41.77 6.09 -49.27
C VAL A 159 -41.93 5.93 -50.78
N VAL A 160 -40.99 5.25 -51.45
CA VAL A 160 -41.11 4.93 -52.89
C VAL A 160 -42.33 4.07 -53.18
N ALA A 161 -42.56 3.02 -52.38
CA ALA A 161 -43.73 2.14 -52.54
C ALA A 161 -45.06 2.91 -52.33
N SER A 162 -45.05 3.92 -51.46
CA SER A 162 -46.21 4.78 -51.16
C SER A 162 -46.35 5.97 -52.11
N ALA A 163 -45.39 6.20 -53.02
CA ALA A 163 -45.40 7.34 -53.94
C ALA A 163 -46.68 7.49 -54.78
N PRO A 164 -47.32 6.41 -55.30
CA PRO A 164 -48.61 6.52 -55.97
C PRO A 164 -49.71 7.13 -55.09
N VAL A 165 -49.66 6.91 -53.78
CA VAL A 165 -50.63 7.46 -52.82
C VAL A 165 -50.33 8.94 -52.58
N PHE A 166 -49.06 9.29 -52.32
CA PHE A 166 -48.67 10.68 -52.04
C PHE A 166 -48.86 11.62 -53.24
N PHE A 167 -48.64 11.13 -54.45
CA PHE A 167 -48.72 11.92 -55.68
C PHE A 167 -50.03 11.72 -56.46
N TYR A 168 -51.01 11.02 -55.86
CA TYR A 168 -52.33 10.76 -56.45
C TYR A 168 -52.25 10.10 -57.83
N GLY A 169 -51.48 9.01 -57.95
CA GLY A 169 -51.15 8.30 -59.19
C GLY A 169 -49.88 8.81 -59.87
N GLY A 170 -49.71 8.51 -61.15
CA GLY A 170 -48.51 8.86 -61.93
C GLY A 170 -47.53 7.70 -62.06
N GLN A 171 -46.34 8.01 -62.57
CA GLN A 171 -45.26 7.04 -62.83
C GLN A 171 -43.94 7.59 -62.31
N GLY A 172 -43.07 6.70 -61.85
CA GLY A 172 -41.76 7.11 -61.35
C GLY A 172 -41.13 6.06 -60.45
N GLY A 173 -40.18 6.50 -59.64
CA GLY A 173 -39.46 5.68 -58.69
C GLY A 173 -38.09 6.26 -58.37
N GLY A 174 -37.29 5.48 -57.64
CA GLY A 174 -35.88 5.81 -57.42
C GLY A 174 -35.00 5.46 -58.61
N LEU A 175 -33.71 5.78 -58.50
CA LEU A 175 -32.71 5.59 -59.56
C LEU A 175 -32.62 4.14 -60.08
N GLY A 176 -32.98 3.13 -59.29
CA GLY A 176 -32.99 1.73 -59.72
C GLY A 176 -34.04 1.40 -60.79
N ASN A 177 -34.97 2.30 -61.08
CA ASN A 177 -36.00 2.11 -62.09
C ASN A 177 -35.51 2.57 -63.48
N LEU A 178 -35.36 1.65 -64.42
CA LEU A 178 -34.90 1.93 -65.79
C LEU A 178 -35.77 2.97 -66.51
N MET A 179 -37.08 2.94 -66.28
CA MET A 179 -38.01 3.93 -66.85
C MET A 179 -37.66 5.36 -66.42
N VAL A 180 -37.28 5.54 -65.14
CA VAL A 180 -36.87 6.84 -64.61
C VAL A 180 -35.54 7.28 -65.24
N GLN A 181 -34.58 6.36 -65.38
CA GLN A 181 -33.29 6.66 -65.99
C GLN A 181 -33.43 7.10 -67.45
N ASP A 182 -34.24 6.39 -68.23
CA ASP A 182 -34.49 6.72 -69.64
C ASP A 182 -35.20 8.05 -69.78
N GLN A 183 -36.20 8.31 -68.93
CA GLN A 183 -36.93 9.57 -68.92
C GLN A 183 -36.03 10.76 -68.54
N LEU A 184 -35.18 10.60 -67.53
CA LEU A 184 -34.19 11.62 -67.14
C LEU A 184 -33.19 11.90 -68.26
N ARG A 185 -32.72 10.86 -68.96
CA ARG A 185 -31.83 11.03 -70.13
C ARG A 185 -32.51 11.84 -71.22
N GLN A 186 -33.76 11.53 -71.53
CA GLN A 186 -34.53 12.26 -72.53
C GLN A 186 -34.70 13.74 -72.15
N TRP A 187 -35.08 14.03 -70.90
CA TRP A 187 -35.25 15.40 -70.45
C TRP A 187 -33.94 16.20 -70.42
N LEU A 188 -32.84 15.57 -70.02
CA LEU A 188 -31.54 16.25 -69.90
C LEU A 188 -30.76 16.31 -71.22
N GLN A 189 -31.22 15.62 -72.27
CA GLN A 189 -30.58 15.60 -73.59
C GLN A 189 -30.20 17.00 -74.12
N PRO A 190 -31.06 18.03 -74.06
CA PRO A 190 -30.71 19.36 -74.55
C PRO A 190 -29.54 20.00 -73.77
N LEU A 191 -29.41 19.70 -72.48
CA LEU A 191 -28.33 20.22 -71.64
C LEU A 191 -27.02 19.45 -71.89
N PHE A 192 -27.09 18.15 -72.18
CA PHE A 192 -25.93 17.36 -72.57
C PHE A 192 -25.36 17.81 -73.91
N GLU A 193 -26.21 18.10 -74.89
CA GLU A 193 -25.81 18.64 -76.20
C GLU A 193 -25.16 20.02 -76.09
N GLN A 194 -25.54 20.81 -75.08
CA GLN A 194 -24.95 22.11 -74.75
C GLN A 194 -23.65 22.00 -73.93
N GLY A 195 -23.24 20.79 -73.53
CA GLY A 195 -22.04 20.57 -72.74
C GLY A 195 -22.10 21.14 -71.32
N VAL A 196 -23.31 21.28 -70.74
CA VAL A 196 -23.49 21.84 -69.40
C VAL A 196 -22.93 20.87 -68.35
N GLU A 197 -21.98 21.35 -67.53
CA GLU A 197 -21.44 20.58 -66.42
C GLU A 197 -22.46 20.46 -65.28
N ILE A 198 -22.82 19.22 -64.91
CA ILE A 198 -23.80 18.94 -63.86
C ILE A 198 -23.07 18.60 -62.55
N SER A 199 -23.21 19.47 -61.55
CA SER A 199 -22.64 19.22 -60.22
C SER A 199 -23.35 18.07 -59.49
N ASN A 200 -22.63 17.42 -58.57
CA ASN A 200 -23.17 16.34 -57.73
C ASN A 200 -24.41 16.74 -56.89
N LEU A 201 -24.54 18.04 -56.57
CA LEU A 201 -25.69 18.57 -55.84
C LEU A 201 -26.93 18.66 -56.73
N ALA A 202 -26.76 19.16 -57.95
CA ALA A 202 -27.85 19.40 -58.90
C ALA A 202 -28.20 18.17 -59.75
N ASN A 203 -27.38 17.11 -59.72
CA ASN A 203 -27.58 15.91 -60.54
C ASN A 203 -28.91 15.17 -60.21
N PRO A 204 -29.90 15.16 -61.13
CA PRO A 204 -31.19 14.51 -60.91
C PRO A 204 -31.11 12.99 -60.85
N PHE A 205 -30.07 12.37 -61.43
CA PHE A 205 -29.81 10.93 -61.28
C PHE A 205 -29.43 10.54 -59.85
N ARG A 206 -29.17 11.50 -58.96
CA ARG A 206 -28.91 11.20 -57.55
C ARG A 206 -30.13 11.43 -56.66
N ALA A 207 -31.28 11.81 -57.24
CA ALA A 207 -32.55 11.97 -56.53
C ALA A 207 -33.07 10.66 -55.97
N ASP A 208 -33.65 10.71 -54.78
CA ASP A 208 -34.18 9.52 -54.11
C ASP A 208 -35.46 9.06 -54.83
N ILE A 209 -36.30 10.01 -55.28
CA ILE A 209 -37.47 9.74 -56.13
C ILE A 209 -37.61 10.81 -57.21
N ILE A 210 -37.85 10.36 -58.44
CA ILE A 210 -38.41 11.17 -59.52
C ILE A 210 -39.78 10.61 -59.86
N TRP A 211 -40.80 11.47 -59.83
CA TRP A 211 -42.18 11.07 -60.07
C TRP A 211 -42.87 12.05 -60.99
N TRP A 212 -43.61 11.59 -62.00
CA TRP A 212 -44.32 12.46 -62.93
C TRP A 212 -45.78 12.05 -63.13
N LYS A 213 -46.61 13.05 -63.40
CA LYS A 213 -48.01 12.89 -63.76
C LYS A 213 -48.38 13.98 -64.76
N GLY A 214 -48.57 13.58 -66.02
CA GLY A 214 -48.71 14.53 -67.12
C GLY A 214 -47.40 15.31 -67.32
N ASP A 215 -47.49 16.64 -67.33
CA ASP A 215 -46.34 17.55 -67.49
C ASP A 215 -45.57 17.80 -66.18
N ARG A 216 -46.19 17.54 -65.03
CA ARG A 216 -45.62 17.85 -63.71
C ARG A 216 -44.68 16.76 -63.23
N VAL A 217 -43.48 17.17 -62.81
CA VAL A 217 -42.46 16.30 -62.24
C VAL A 217 -42.16 16.71 -60.80
N MET A 218 -42.11 15.73 -59.90
CA MET A 218 -41.68 15.88 -58.51
C MET A 218 -40.27 15.32 -58.39
N VAL A 219 -39.38 16.13 -57.82
CA VAL A 219 -38.03 15.71 -57.44
C VAL A 219 -37.98 15.64 -55.93
N VAL A 220 -37.87 14.43 -55.40
CA VAL A 220 -38.05 14.17 -53.98
C VAL A 220 -36.76 13.69 -53.37
N GLU A 221 -36.36 14.35 -52.28
CA GLU A 221 -35.39 13.78 -51.34
C GLU A 221 -36.14 13.11 -50.20
N VAL A 222 -35.65 11.95 -49.79
CA VAL A 222 -36.21 11.19 -48.69
C VAL A 222 -35.18 11.12 -47.57
N GLY A 223 -35.65 11.27 -46.33
CA GLY A 223 -34.83 11.05 -45.17
C GLY A 223 -35.70 11.03 -43.92
N ILE A 224 -35.41 10.11 -43.00
CA ILE A 224 -36.16 9.99 -41.74
C ILE A 224 -36.22 11.35 -41.02
N LYS A 225 -35.08 12.06 -40.99
CA LYS A 225 -34.98 13.45 -40.52
C LYS A 225 -34.71 14.42 -41.66
N VAL A 226 -35.64 15.33 -41.91
CA VAL A 226 -35.53 16.37 -42.94
C VAL A 226 -34.45 17.38 -42.53
N SER A 227 -33.35 17.41 -43.30
CA SER A 227 -32.23 18.34 -43.11
C SER A 227 -32.26 19.48 -44.13
N ARG A 228 -31.53 20.57 -43.84
CA ARG A 228 -31.30 21.66 -44.81
C ARG A 228 -30.66 21.15 -46.10
N ASP A 229 -29.85 20.12 -46.00
CA ASP A 229 -29.14 19.56 -47.15
C ASP A 229 -30.09 18.80 -48.07
N ASN A 230 -31.06 18.05 -47.52
CA ASN A 230 -32.15 17.47 -48.31
C ASN A 230 -32.90 18.56 -49.07
N VAL A 231 -33.26 19.67 -48.41
CA VAL A 231 -33.98 20.77 -49.08
C VAL A 231 -33.15 21.40 -50.21
N LYS A 232 -31.85 21.63 -49.99
CA LYS A 232 -30.94 22.16 -51.01
C LYS A 232 -30.81 21.22 -52.21
N ARG A 233 -30.67 19.90 -51.97
CA ARG A 233 -30.58 18.90 -53.04
C ARG A 233 -31.86 18.84 -53.86
N ALA A 234 -33.02 18.73 -53.21
CA ALA A 234 -34.32 18.73 -53.90
C ALA A 234 -34.45 19.96 -54.82
N ALA A 235 -34.18 21.15 -54.27
CA ALA A 235 -34.27 22.41 -54.98
C ALA A 235 -33.30 22.51 -56.17
N ALA A 236 -32.03 22.16 -55.96
CA ALA A 236 -31.01 22.22 -57.01
C ALA A 236 -31.31 21.25 -58.17
N ARG A 237 -31.78 20.04 -57.84
CA ARG A 237 -32.13 19.01 -58.83
C ARG A 237 -33.38 19.38 -59.63
N ALA A 238 -34.42 19.89 -58.97
CA ALA A 238 -35.61 20.40 -59.64
C ALA A 238 -35.27 21.60 -60.54
N GLU A 239 -34.38 22.50 -60.10
CA GLU A 239 -33.97 23.65 -60.90
C GLU A 239 -33.24 23.25 -62.18
N LEU A 240 -32.39 22.22 -62.13
CA LEU A 240 -31.74 21.73 -63.34
C LEU A 240 -32.75 21.16 -64.35
N LEU A 241 -33.74 20.39 -63.88
CA LEU A 241 -34.81 19.88 -64.74
C LEU A 241 -35.64 21.02 -65.34
N ARG A 242 -35.89 22.09 -64.58
CA ARG A 242 -36.56 23.30 -65.11
C ARG A 242 -35.79 23.97 -66.22
N ARG A 243 -34.45 24.06 -66.12
CA ARG A 243 -33.59 24.57 -67.21
C ARG A 243 -33.67 23.70 -68.47
N ALA A 244 -33.94 22.42 -68.30
CA ALA A 244 -34.16 21.49 -69.40
C ALA A 244 -35.60 21.53 -69.99
N GLY A 245 -36.46 22.44 -69.51
CA GLY A 245 -37.83 22.61 -69.98
C GLY A 245 -38.86 21.72 -69.26
N VAL A 246 -38.49 21.05 -68.17
CA VAL A 246 -39.38 20.17 -67.40
C VAL A 246 -40.08 20.95 -66.28
N ASN A 247 -41.39 20.76 -66.10
CA ASN A 247 -42.15 21.38 -65.00
C ASN A 247 -41.88 20.66 -63.66
N ALA A 248 -40.67 20.88 -63.12
CA ALA A 248 -40.17 20.20 -61.92
C ALA A 248 -40.41 21.01 -60.62
N THR A 249 -40.95 20.32 -59.61
CA THR A 249 -41.20 20.84 -58.26
C THR A 249 -40.36 20.06 -57.25
N PRO A 250 -39.57 20.74 -56.40
CA PRO A 250 -38.81 20.06 -55.35
C PRO A 250 -39.71 19.68 -54.17
N ALA A 251 -39.49 18.50 -53.62
CA ALA A 251 -40.12 18.03 -52.40
C ALA A 251 -39.11 17.32 -51.49
N VAL A 252 -39.39 17.31 -50.19
CA VAL A 252 -38.65 16.51 -49.23
C VAL A 252 -39.65 15.77 -48.35
N ILE A 253 -39.47 14.46 -48.21
CA ILE A 253 -40.32 13.60 -47.39
C ILE A 253 -39.51 13.04 -46.23
N GLY A 254 -40.03 13.21 -45.01
CA GLY A 254 -39.45 12.70 -43.78
C GLY A 254 -40.47 12.70 -42.65
N GLU A 255 -40.18 11.97 -41.58
CA GLU A 255 -41.05 11.86 -40.41
C GLU A 255 -40.84 13.02 -39.43
N GLU A 256 -39.59 13.50 -39.33
CA GLU A 256 -39.20 14.53 -38.38
C GLU A 256 -38.35 15.63 -39.03
N TRP A 257 -38.39 16.84 -38.47
CA TRP A 257 -37.47 17.92 -38.87
C TRP A 257 -36.19 17.84 -38.03
N ALA A 258 -35.02 17.77 -38.67
CA ALA A 258 -33.73 17.66 -37.97
C ALA A 258 -33.38 18.89 -37.11
N CYS A 259 -34.01 20.04 -37.37
CA CYS A 259 -33.86 21.26 -36.57
C CYS A 259 -35.12 22.16 -36.72
N PRO A 260 -35.60 22.83 -35.65
CA PRO A 260 -36.81 23.67 -35.68
C PRO A 260 -36.81 24.75 -36.76
N MET A 261 -35.63 25.26 -37.11
CA MET A 261 -35.43 26.32 -38.12
C MET A 261 -35.55 25.82 -39.57
N CYS A 262 -35.56 24.50 -39.81
CA CYS A 262 -35.73 23.95 -41.17
C CYS A 262 -37.19 24.05 -41.65
N ARG A 263 -38.13 24.28 -40.73
CA ARG A 263 -39.57 24.36 -41.00
C ARG A 263 -39.99 25.62 -41.78
N ARG A 264 -39.10 26.62 -41.94
CA ARG A 264 -39.42 27.92 -42.58
C ARG A 264 -38.49 28.23 -43.75
N SER A 265 -39.01 28.08 -44.98
CA SER A 265 -38.95 29.04 -46.12
C SER A 265 -39.09 28.34 -47.49
N PRO A 266 -39.66 29.00 -48.54
CA PRO A 266 -40.97 29.63 -48.62
C PRO A 266 -41.78 29.04 -49.81
N SER A 267 -42.96 28.46 -49.58
CA SER A 267 -43.92 28.30 -50.68
C SER A 267 -44.65 29.63 -50.88
N LYS A 268 -44.41 30.25 -52.03
CA LYS A 268 -45.27 31.31 -52.57
C LYS A 268 -46.70 30.75 -52.63
N ARG A 269 -47.64 31.42 -51.97
CA ARG A 269 -49.05 31.37 -52.36
C ARG A 269 -49.14 32.08 -53.71
N VAL A 270 -49.63 31.38 -54.72
CA VAL A 270 -50.53 31.99 -55.71
C VAL A 270 -51.93 31.77 -55.17
#